data_AF-A0A7K3G2V7-F1
#
_entry.id   AF-A0A7K3G2V7-F1
#
_cell.length_a   1.000
_cell.length_b   1.000
_cell.length_c   1.000
_cell.angle_alpha   90.00
_cell.angle_beta   90.00
_cell.angle_gamma   90.00
#
_symmetry.space_group_name_H-M   'P 1'
#
loop_
_entity.id
_entity.type
_entity.pdbx_description
1 polymer ?
#
loop_
_entity_poly.entity_id
_entity_poly.type
_entity_poly.pdbx_seq_one_letter_code
_entity_poly.pdbx_strand_id
1 'polypeptide(L)'
;MSSWRQRILESHREQLDTWLDAEDVSERTEDEVDSEHRVNWLNSVREWDSETTLPEELVIRLFGGEAGSGGLRFAVGNALLKPLQDGVTASSDEDVELELVGVSAGSTVLHVRPVAGGQQSEAAPSSDDVVEGPSSTSRVMNSLLDAVGTLEAEADFSEWTPMLSSLSRVVSALDKFDLSMQLRWLDTEGGVRSTSLTETGKGYLRELRKSHGEAFSPIRRSISGLVTELKLAGAAVIKPAASPAITVKFEPGEISLVGWRLGDHVHLVVEERHRITRRGARSVTDFVYVPGITQGESGFTPSDEPPDVEISLREPDEGDGGRERRAGNG
;
A
#
# COMPACT_ATOMS: atom_id res chain seq x y z
N MET A 1 22.83 55.68 30.16
CA MET A 1 23.91 54.67 30.23
C MET A 1 23.35 53.37 29.69
N SER A 2 23.72 52.97 28.47
CA SER A 2 23.26 51.71 27.88
C SER A 2 23.75 50.53 28.72
N SER A 3 22.81 49.62 29.04
CA SER A 3 23.10 48.46 29.88
C SER A 3 24.17 47.59 29.21
N TRP A 4 24.98 46.89 30.01
CA TRP A 4 26.07 46.06 29.49
C TRP A 4 25.57 45.01 28.46
N ARG A 5 24.34 44.50 28.63
CA ARG A 5 23.65 43.64 27.68
C ARG A 5 23.49 44.27 26.31
N GLN A 6 23.15 45.55 26.26
CA GLN A 6 22.93 46.27 25.01
C GLN A 6 24.24 46.44 24.25
N ARG A 7 25.35 46.73 24.96
CA ARG A 7 26.69 46.80 24.37
C ARG A 7 27.19 45.46 23.84
N ILE A 8 26.89 44.36 24.52
CA ILE A 8 27.25 43.01 24.05
C ILE A 8 26.41 42.62 22.83
N LEU A 9 25.10 42.88 22.86
CA LEU A 9 24.25 42.62 21.69
C LEU A 9 24.69 43.46 20.49
N GLU A 10 25.08 44.72 20.68
CA GLU A 10 25.60 45.57 19.61
C GLU A 10 26.98 45.10 19.11
N SER A 11 27.89 44.67 20.00
CA SER A 11 29.22 44.21 19.60
C SER A 11 29.20 42.89 18.85
N HIS A 12 28.20 42.05 19.10
CA HIS A 12 28.02 40.78 18.39
C HIS A 12 27.04 40.88 17.23
N ARG A 13 26.40 42.04 17.00
CA ARG A 13 25.37 42.20 15.98
C ARG A 13 25.89 41.94 14.57
N GLU A 14 27.05 42.49 14.22
CA GLU A 14 27.68 42.25 12.92
C GLU A 14 28.11 40.79 12.74
N GLN A 15 28.57 40.12 13.81
CA GLN A 15 28.88 38.68 13.77
C GLN A 15 27.63 37.83 13.60
N LEU A 16 26.53 38.23 14.24
CA LEU A 16 25.25 37.53 14.20
C LEU A 16 24.57 37.74 12.84
N ASP A 17 24.64 38.95 12.28
CA ASP A 17 24.16 39.27 10.93
C ASP A 17 25.01 38.52 9.88
N THR A 18 26.33 38.47 10.03
CA THR A 18 27.20 37.67 9.13
C THR A 18 26.93 36.17 9.24
N TRP A 19 26.65 35.67 10.44
CA TRP A 19 26.27 34.28 10.67
C TRP A 19 24.91 33.97 10.05
N LEU A 20 23.90 34.83 10.26
CA LEU A 20 22.56 34.71 9.66
C LEU A 20 22.58 34.81 8.13
N ASP A 21 23.42 35.67 7.56
CA ASP A 21 23.59 35.81 6.10
C ASP A 21 24.37 34.63 5.49
N ALA A 22 25.17 33.93 6.30
CA ALA A 22 25.90 32.72 5.91
C ALA A 22 25.12 31.42 6.17
N GLU A 23 24.10 31.49 7.03
CA GLU A 23 23.21 30.36 7.32
C GLU A 23 22.37 30.08 6.07
N ASP A 24 22.40 28.84 5.60
CA ASP A 24 21.63 28.41 4.44
C ASP A 24 20.12 28.53 4.77
N VAL A 25 19.46 29.50 4.14
CA VAL A 25 18.01 29.76 4.29
C VAL A 25 17.16 28.80 3.44
N SER A 26 17.75 27.70 2.95
CA SER A 26 16.96 26.62 2.37
C SER A 26 15.89 26.19 3.38
N GLU A 27 14.65 26.02 2.91
CA GLU A 27 13.54 25.54 3.75
C GLU A 27 13.83 24.08 4.11
N ARG A 28 14.51 23.90 5.24
CA ARG A 28 14.85 22.59 5.76
C ARG A 28 13.59 21.92 6.29
N THR A 29 13.44 20.64 5.96
CA THR A 29 12.28 19.87 6.44
C THR A 29 12.45 19.51 7.92
N GLU A 30 11.34 19.30 8.64
CA GLU A 30 11.38 18.85 10.04
C GLU A 30 12.16 17.52 10.17
N ASP A 31 11.98 16.62 9.21
CA ASP A 31 12.69 15.34 9.15
C ASP A 31 14.21 15.51 8.97
N GLU A 32 14.68 16.49 8.19
CA GLU A 32 16.11 16.80 8.06
C GLU A 32 16.71 17.30 9.37
N VAL A 33 16.02 18.22 10.04
CA VAL A 33 16.46 18.77 11.33
C VAL A 33 16.52 17.67 12.39
N ASP A 34 15.47 16.84 12.47
CA ASP A 34 15.42 15.75 13.43
C ASP A 34 16.44 14.65 13.12
N SER A 35 16.72 14.38 11.84
CA SER A 35 17.78 13.47 11.41
C SER A 35 19.14 13.97 11.88
N GLU A 36 19.46 15.24 11.62
CA GLU A 36 20.73 15.83 12.08
C GLU A 36 20.88 15.80 13.60
N HIS A 37 19.82 16.11 14.35
CA HIS A 37 19.85 16.03 15.81
C HIS A 37 20.15 14.61 16.30
N ARG A 38 19.51 13.59 15.71
CA ARG A 38 19.73 12.18 16.07
C ARG A 38 21.13 11.71 15.68
N VAL A 39 21.61 12.06 14.48
CA VAL A 39 22.97 11.75 14.02
C VAL A 39 24.01 12.41 14.92
N ASN A 40 23.83 13.69 15.25
CA ASN A 40 24.74 14.42 16.15
C ASN A 40 24.78 13.81 17.55
N TRP A 41 23.61 13.42 18.07
CA TRP A 41 23.54 12.71 19.35
C TRP A 41 24.26 11.36 19.29
N LEU A 42 24.00 10.56 18.25
CA LEU A 42 24.62 9.25 18.06
C LEU A 42 26.14 9.36 17.94
N ASN A 43 26.64 10.32 17.16
CA ASN A 43 28.06 10.62 17.05
C ASN A 43 28.68 10.99 18.40
N SER A 44 28.00 11.82 19.19
CA SER A 44 28.46 12.21 20.53
C SER A 44 28.54 11.02 21.49
N VAL A 45 27.61 10.06 21.40
CA VAL A 45 27.64 8.85 22.23
C VAL A 45 28.70 7.86 21.75
N ARG A 46 28.89 7.76 20.42
CA ARG A 46 29.92 6.90 19.80
C ARG A 46 31.35 7.29 20.14
N GLU A 47 31.59 8.53 20.56
CA GLU A 47 32.87 8.94 21.14
C GLU A 47 33.23 8.13 22.41
N TRP A 48 32.22 7.63 23.13
CA TRP A 48 32.38 6.86 24.36
C TRP A 48 32.13 5.37 24.17
N ASP A 49 31.20 5.01 23.28
CA ASP A 49 30.87 3.62 22.93
C ASP A 49 30.61 3.50 21.42
N SER A 50 31.63 3.02 20.70
CA SER A 50 31.60 2.90 19.23
C SER A 50 30.54 1.92 18.70
N GLU A 51 30.06 1.00 19.53
CA GLU A 51 29.05 0.00 19.11
C GLU A 51 27.62 0.47 19.39
N THR A 52 27.42 1.64 20.01
CA THR A 52 26.08 2.19 20.23
C THR A 52 25.36 2.46 18.90
N THR A 53 24.12 1.99 18.81
CA THR A 53 23.16 2.26 17.74
C THR A 53 21.87 2.85 18.31
N LEU A 54 21.12 3.57 17.48
CA LEU A 54 19.79 4.04 17.86
C LEU A 54 18.76 2.90 17.73
N PRO A 55 17.71 2.90 18.56
CA PRO A 55 16.61 1.95 18.40
C PRO A 55 15.82 2.28 17.13
N GLU A 56 15.47 1.24 16.38
CA GLU A 56 14.53 1.32 15.26
C GLU A 56 13.09 1.41 15.74
N GLU A 57 12.32 2.34 15.17
CA GLU A 57 10.95 2.58 15.59
C GLU A 57 10.10 3.19 14.48
N LEU A 58 8.95 2.56 14.21
CA LEU A 58 7.88 3.10 13.40
C LEU A 58 6.84 3.76 14.31
N VAL A 59 6.71 5.07 14.18
CA VAL A 59 5.75 5.88 14.91
C VAL A 59 4.54 6.14 14.03
N ILE A 60 3.38 5.64 14.44
CA ILE A 60 2.10 5.82 13.74
C ILE A 60 1.24 6.77 14.55
N ARG A 61 1.03 7.98 14.04
CA ARG A 61 0.18 8.99 14.67
C ARG A 61 -1.18 9.02 13.99
N LEU A 62 -2.24 8.85 14.77
CA LEU A 62 -3.62 8.92 14.31
C LEU A 62 -4.24 10.27 14.69
N PHE A 63 -4.93 10.90 13.74
CA PHE A 63 -5.64 12.17 13.91
C PHE A 63 -7.13 11.96 13.64
N GLY A 64 -8.01 12.58 14.41
CA GLY A 64 -9.46 12.52 14.20
C GLY A 64 -10.26 12.64 15.50
N GLY A 65 -11.58 12.73 15.38
CA GLY A 65 -12.49 12.99 16.50
C GLY A 65 -12.44 11.94 17.61
N GLU A 66 -12.32 10.65 17.27
CA GLU A 66 -12.16 9.58 18.27
C GLU A 66 -10.73 9.53 18.85
N ALA A 67 -9.69 9.86 18.06
CA ALA A 67 -8.29 9.84 18.49
C ALA A 67 -7.91 11.01 19.42
N GLY A 68 -8.63 12.14 19.35
CA GLY A 68 -8.43 13.29 20.23
C GLY A 68 -8.76 13.05 21.71
N SER A 69 -9.45 11.95 22.02
CA SER A 69 -9.77 11.55 23.40
C SER A 69 -8.62 10.83 24.12
N GLY A 70 -7.50 10.57 23.43
CA GLY A 70 -6.31 9.92 24.00
C GLY A 70 -6.46 8.42 24.24
N GLY A 71 -7.49 7.78 23.68
CA GLY A 71 -7.70 6.34 23.77
C GLY A 71 -7.85 5.68 22.40
N LEU A 72 -7.13 4.58 22.17
CA LEU A 72 -7.34 3.71 21.01
C LEU A 72 -8.17 2.49 21.41
N ARG A 73 -9.28 2.26 20.70
CA ARG A 73 -10.04 1.01 20.85
C ARG A 73 -9.24 -0.14 20.23
N PHE A 74 -9.19 -1.30 20.91
CA PHE A 74 -8.51 -2.51 20.38
C PHE A 74 -8.97 -2.91 18.97
N ALA A 75 -10.25 -2.70 18.66
CA ALA A 75 -10.79 -2.96 17.33
C ALA A 75 -10.14 -2.08 16.23
N VAL A 76 -9.77 -0.84 16.55
CA VAL A 76 -9.06 0.07 15.64
C VAL A 76 -7.61 -0.36 15.50
N GLY A 77 -6.95 -0.68 16.62
CA GLY A 77 -5.55 -1.18 16.61
C GLY A 77 -5.39 -2.43 15.75
N ASN A 78 -6.20 -3.47 15.97
CA ASN A 78 -6.12 -4.70 15.18
C ASN A 78 -6.48 -4.50 13.70
N ALA A 79 -7.39 -3.57 13.40
CA ALA A 79 -7.78 -3.28 12.03
C ALA A 79 -6.71 -2.50 11.24
N LEU A 80 -5.79 -1.80 11.92
CA LEU A 80 -4.71 -1.04 11.29
C LEU A 80 -3.39 -1.82 11.27
N LEU A 81 -3.00 -2.43 12.39
CA LEU A 81 -1.69 -3.06 12.56
C LEU A 81 -1.50 -4.28 11.66
N LYS A 82 -2.50 -5.18 11.60
CA LYS A 82 -2.38 -6.40 10.79
C LYS A 82 -2.29 -6.10 9.29
N PRO A 83 -3.14 -5.23 8.71
CA PRO A 83 -2.97 -4.87 7.30
C PRO A 83 -1.69 -4.10 7.00
N LEU A 84 -1.15 -3.31 7.94
CA LEU A 84 0.16 -2.69 7.74
C LEU A 84 1.27 -3.74 7.68
N GLN A 85 1.27 -4.70 8.61
CA GLN A 85 2.21 -5.84 8.57
C GLN A 85 2.05 -6.64 7.27
N ASP A 86 0.82 -7.04 6.90
CA ASP A 86 0.54 -7.78 5.66
C ASP A 86 1.02 -7.00 4.42
N GLY A 87 0.91 -5.67 4.42
CA GLY A 87 1.38 -4.82 3.31
C GLY A 87 2.90 -4.80 3.21
N VAL A 88 3.56 -4.63 4.35
CA VAL A 88 5.01 -4.65 4.47
C VAL A 88 5.58 -5.98 3.98
N THR A 89 5.05 -7.11 4.46
CA THR A 89 5.43 -8.45 4.00
C THR A 89 5.12 -8.69 2.53
N ALA A 90 4.04 -8.12 1.97
CA ALA A 90 3.73 -8.28 0.55
C ALA A 90 4.70 -7.54 -0.40
N SER A 91 5.39 -6.51 0.10
CA SER A 91 6.39 -5.74 -0.67
C SER A 91 7.82 -6.23 -0.50
N SER A 92 8.03 -7.17 0.39
CA SER A 92 9.34 -7.65 0.82
C SER A 92 9.42 -9.18 0.66
N ASP A 93 10.58 -9.71 0.33
CA ASP A 93 10.83 -11.16 0.41
C ASP A 93 11.06 -11.62 1.88
N GLU A 94 10.99 -10.69 2.84
CA GLU A 94 11.21 -10.93 4.27
C GLU A 94 9.91 -10.91 5.10
N ASP A 95 9.76 -11.91 5.96
CA ASP A 95 8.73 -11.96 6.99
C ASP A 95 9.08 -10.98 8.12
N VAL A 96 8.53 -9.77 8.06
CA VAL A 96 8.66 -8.76 9.12
C VAL A 96 7.46 -8.84 10.07
N GLU A 97 7.72 -9.09 11.35
CA GLU A 97 6.71 -8.97 12.40
C GLU A 97 6.77 -7.59 13.04
N LEU A 98 5.60 -7.02 13.39
CA LEU A 98 5.51 -5.70 14.01
C LEU A 98 5.02 -5.84 15.46
N GLU A 99 5.85 -5.43 16.41
CA GLU A 99 5.54 -5.44 17.84
C GLU A 99 5.11 -4.03 18.30
N LEU A 100 3.95 -3.93 18.96
CA LEU A 100 3.50 -2.68 19.57
C LEU A 100 4.24 -2.45 20.90
N VAL A 101 5.12 -1.46 20.93
CA VAL A 101 5.99 -1.12 22.07
C VAL A 101 5.32 -0.12 23.02
N GLY A 102 4.44 0.75 22.53
CA GLY A 102 3.82 1.77 23.38
C GLY A 102 2.65 2.52 22.75
N VAL A 103 1.84 3.13 23.60
CA VAL A 103 0.76 4.06 23.24
C VAL A 103 0.88 5.31 24.11
N SER A 104 1.01 6.48 23.51
CA SER A 104 1.09 7.76 24.24
C SER A 104 -0.23 8.55 24.20
N ALA A 105 -0.44 9.41 25.21
CA ALA A 105 -1.67 10.17 25.40
C ALA A 105 -1.64 11.56 24.74
N GLY A 106 -2.82 12.08 24.35
CA GLY A 106 -3.01 13.42 23.76
C GLY A 106 -3.24 13.42 22.25
N SER A 107 -2.67 12.44 21.55
CA SER A 107 -3.01 11.99 20.21
C SER A 107 -2.61 10.54 20.17
N THR A 108 -3.44 9.63 19.64
CA THR A 108 -3.07 8.21 19.63
C THR A 108 -1.84 8.00 18.76
N VAL A 109 -0.67 7.91 19.40
CA VAL A 109 0.59 7.55 18.77
C VAL A 109 0.90 6.11 19.15
N LEU A 110 1.06 5.27 18.14
CA LEU A 110 1.48 3.89 18.27
C LEU A 110 2.96 3.80 17.96
N HIS A 111 3.70 3.24 18.89
CA HIS A 111 5.12 2.99 18.78
C HIS A 111 5.29 1.52 18.41
N VAL A 112 5.76 1.26 17.20
CA VAL A 112 5.84 -0.08 16.63
C VAL A 112 7.29 -0.39 16.30
N ARG A 113 7.78 -1.54 16.74
CA ARG A 113 9.12 -2.01 16.42
C ARG A 113 9.05 -3.23 15.52
N PRO A 114 9.82 -3.26 14.43
CA PRO A 114 9.99 -4.47 13.64
C PRO A 114 10.81 -5.51 14.42
N VAL A 115 10.32 -6.74 14.41
CA VAL A 115 11.02 -7.92 14.90
C VAL A 115 11.29 -8.77 13.67
N ALA A 116 12.57 -9.03 13.38
CA ALA A 116 12.94 -9.94 12.31
C ALA A 116 12.25 -11.29 12.58
N GLY A 117 11.36 -11.71 11.68
CA GLY A 117 10.67 -12.98 11.79
C GLY A 117 11.71 -14.09 11.83
N GLY A 118 11.82 -14.75 12.98
CA GLY A 118 12.71 -15.88 13.15
C GLY A 118 12.22 -17.08 12.34
N GLN A 119 12.52 -17.14 11.05
CA GLN A 119 12.75 -18.42 10.42
C GLN A 119 14.12 -18.92 10.92
N GLN A 120 14.09 -19.79 11.93
CA GLN A 120 15.16 -20.75 12.17
C GLN A 120 15.33 -21.62 10.91
N SER A 121 16.00 -21.09 9.88
CA SER A 121 16.80 -21.93 9.02
C SER A 121 18.09 -22.18 9.78
N GLU A 122 18.22 -23.40 10.28
CA GLU A 122 19.44 -24.02 10.74
C GLU A 122 20.44 -24.07 9.56
N ALA A 123 21.03 -22.92 9.23
CA ALA A 123 22.15 -22.79 8.33
C ALA A 123 23.25 -22.05 9.09
N ALA A 124 24.34 -22.77 9.34
CA ALA A 124 25.49 -22.30 10.08
C ALA A 124 25.98 -20.91 9.60
N PRO A 125 26.45 -20.04 10.51
CA PRO A 125 26.93 -18.72 10.12
C PRO A 125 28.27 -18.86 9.38
N SER A 126 28.25 -18.77 8.05
CA SER A 126 29.44 -18.42 7.29
C SER A 126 29.69 -16.93 7.46
N SER A 127 30.81 -16.64 8.12
CA SER A 127 31.37 -15.31 8.32
C SER A 127 31.99 -14.84 7.01
N ASP A 128 31.25 -14.03 6.25
CA ASP A 128 31.77 -12.98 5.36
C ASP A 128 30.59 -12.41 4.55
N ASP A 129 30.00 -11.31 5.04
CA ASP A 129 29.56 -10.18 4.23
C ASP A 129 29.05 -9.08 5.17
N VAL A 130 29.97 -8.25 5.67
CA VAL A 130 29.60 -6.93 6.20
C VAL A 130 29.56 -5.99 5.00
N VAL A 131 28.39 -5.91 4.37
CA VAL A 131 28.03 -4.76 3.54
C VAL A 131 27.21 -3.84 4.43
N GLU A 132 27.85 -2.77 4.92
CA GLU A 132 27.18 -1.61 5.52
C GLU A 132 26.17 -1.06 4.50
N GLY A 133 24.92 -1.40 4.72
CA GLY A 133 23.77 -0.83 4.05
C GLY A 133 22.65 -0.71 5.06
N PRO A 134 21.59 0.07 4.75
CA PRO A 134 20.44 0.19 5.64
C PRO A 134 19.96 -1.22 6.00
N SER A 135 19.68 -1.43 7.30
CA SER A 135 19.13 -2.70 7.80
C SER A 135 18.02 -3.18 6.87
N SER A 136 17.89 -4.49 6.65
CA SER A 136 16.87 -5.01 5.74
C SER A 136 15.48 -4.46 6.08
N THR A 137 15.24 -4.31 7.37
CA THR A 137 14.11 -3.62 7.99
C THR A 137 13.96 -2.15 7.56
N SER A 138 15.02 -1.34 7.55
CA SER A 138 14.97 0.04 7.08
C SER A 138 14.57 0.14 5.60
N ARG A 139 15.02 -0.79 4.75
CA ARG A 139 14.60 -0.83 3.32
C ARG A 139 13.10 -1.09 3.19
N VAL A 140 12.62 -2.06 3.96
CA VAL A 140 11.23 -2.48 3.98
C VAL A 140 10.31 -1.37 4.51
N MET A 141 10.73 -0.65 5.56
CA MET A 141 9.99 0.51 6.07
C MET A 141 10.03 1.69 5.11
N ASN A 142 11.19 1.97 4.48
CA ASN A 142 11.30 2.99 3.44
C ASN A 142 10.36 2.69 2.26
N SER A 143 10.27 1.44 1.83
CA SER A 143 9.31 0.96 0.82
C SER A 143 7.86 1.28 1.21
N LEU A 144 7.46 1.01 2.46
CA LEU A 144 6.14 1.38 2.97
C LEU A 144 5.91 2.90 2.92
N LEU A 145 6.88 3.70 3.38
CA LEU A 145 6.79 5.15 3.38
C LEU A 145 6.69 5.72 1.95
N ASP A 146 7.46 5.16 1.02
CA ASP A 146 7.47 5.54 -0.40
C ASP A 146 6.13 5.17 -1.07
N ALA A 147 5.57 4.00 -0.77
CA ALA A 147 4.25 3.60 -1.26
C ALA A 147 3.15 4.58 -0.78
N VAL A 148 3.15 4.93 0.51
CA VAL A 148 2.18 5.91 1.05
C VAL A 148 2.42 7.30 0.48
N GLY A 149 3.67 7.75 0.34
CA GLY A 149 4.00 9.02 -0.29
C GLY A 149 3.59 9.09 -1.77
N THR A 150 3.70 7.97 -2.49
CA THR A 150 3.24 7.83 -3.89
C THR A 150 1.72 7.98 -4.00
N LEU A 151 0.98 7.43 -3.02
CA LEU A 151 -0.48 7.60 -2.96
C LEU A 151 -0.88 9.05 -2.71
N GLU A 152 -0.20 9.74 -1.77
CA GLU A 152 -0.46 11.16 -1.50
C GLU A 152 -0.12 12.07 -2.69
N ALA A 153 0.94 11.74 -3.43
CA ALA A 153 1.33 12.46 -4.64
C ALA A 153 0.44 12.14 -5.86
N GLU A 154 -0.57 11.26 -5.72
CA GLU A 154 -1.41 10.75 -6.81
C GLU A 154 -0.58 10.20 -8.00
N ALA A 155 0.58 9.63 -7.68
CA ALA A 155 1.57 9.16 -8.65
C ALA A 155 1.35 7.69 -9.05
N ASP A 156 2.12 7.21 -10.03
CA ASP A 156 2.01 5.83 -10.54
C ASP A 156 2.32 4.81 -9.44
N PHE A 157 1.30 4.06 -9.03
CA PHE A 157 1.37 3.06 -7.96
C PHE A 157 1.69 1.64 -8.47
N SER A 158 2.03 1.46 -9.74
CA SER A 158 2.22 0.13 -10.33
C SER A 158 3.31 -0.71 -9.66
N GLU A 159 4.38 -0.08 -9.18
CA GLU A 159 5.48 -0.73 -8.45
C GLU A 159 5.03 -1.33 -7.11
N TRP A 160 3.99 -0.74 -6.51
CA TRP A 160 3.49 -1.08 -5.17
C TRP A 160 2.19 -1.91 -5.20
N THR A 161 1.82 -2.44 -6.37
CA THR A 161 0.61 -3.24 -6.57
C THR A 161 0.40 -4.35 -5.52
N PRO A 162 1.43 -5.10 -5.07
CA PRO A 162 1.26 -6.11 -4.02
C PRO A 162 0.68 -5.55 -2.71
N MET A 163 1.04 -4.31 -2.35
CA MET A 163 0.59 -3.64 -1.12
C MET A 163 -0.83 -3.09 -1.21
N LEU A 164 -1.40 -2.97 -2.43
CA LEU A 164 -2.66 -2.28 -2.69
C LEU A 164 -3.82 -2.86 -1.85
N SER A 165 -3.89 -4.18 -1.75
CA SER A 165 -4.95 -4.86 -1.00
C SER A 165 -4.87 -4.58 0.51
N SER A 166 -3.66 -4.58 1.04
CA SER A 166 -3.34 -4.32 2.44
C SER A 166 -3.59 -2.85 2.81
N LEU A 167 -3.07 -1.92 2.01
CA LEU A 167 -3.32 -0.48 2.18
C LEU A 167 -4.79 -0.14 2.03
N SER A 168 -5.54 -0.83 1.17
CA SER A 168 -6.98 -0.61 1.05
C SER A 168 -7.73 -1.00 2.33
N ARG A 169 -7.30 -2.05 3.03
CA ARG A 169 -7.85 -2.41 4.35
C ARG A 169 -7.52 -1.34 5.39
N VAL A 170 -6.30 -0.81 5.37
CA VAL A 170 -5.90 0.33 6.23
C VAL A 170 -6.81 1.54 5.98
N VAL A 171 -6.97 1.96 4.72
CA VAL A 171 -7.85 3.09 4.36
C VAL A 171 -9.30 2.82 4.74
N SER A 172 -9.80 1.60 4.53
CA SER A 172 -11.16 1.23 4.95
C SER A 172 -11.34 1.31 6.46
N ALA A 173 -10.32 0.95 7.24
CA ALA A 173 -10.33 1.09 8.68
C ALA A 173 -10.27 2.58 9.10
N LEU A 174 -9.37 3.37 8.50
CA LEU A 174 -9.27 4.81 8.76
C LEU A 174 -10.59 5.53 8.46
N ASP A 175 -11.22 5.26 7.30
CA ASP A 175 -12.50 5.85 6.91
C ASP A 175 -13.64 5.42 7.86
N LYS A 176 -13.66 4.16 8.31
CA LYS A 176 -14.67 3.66 9.27
C LYS A 176 -14.66 4.45 10.59
N PHE A 177 -13.50 4.95 10.99
CA PHE A 177 -13.32 5.66 12.26
C PHE A 177 -13.10 7.17 12.08
N ASP A 178 -13.24 7.70 10.85
CA ASP A 178 -12.97 9.10 10.49
C ASP A 178 -11.58 9.58 10.96
N LEU A 179 -10.56 8.78 10.63
CA LEU A 179 -9.17 9.00 11.02
C LEU A 179 -8.29 9.34 9.81
N SER A 180 -7.25 10.12 10.09
CA SER A 180 -6.08 10.32 9.24
C SER A 180 -4.84 9.75 9.95
N MET A 181 -3.80 9.42 9.19
CA MET A 181 -2.61 8.75 9.71
C MET A 181 -1.34 9.49 9.27
N GLN A 182 -0.36 9.58 10.15
CA GLN A 182 1.01 9.94 9.81
C GLN A 182 1.93 8.80 10.25
N LEU A 183 2.82 8.42 9.37
CA LEU A 183 3.86 7.43 9.60
C LEU A 183 5.18 8.17 9.71
N ARG A 184 5.98 7.81 10.71
CA ARG A 184 7.33 8.35 10.89
C ARG A 184 8.27 7.21 11.26
N TRP A 185 9.28 6.98 10.42
CA TRP A 185 10.31 5.97 10.63
C TRP A 185 11.54 6.60 11.26
N LEU A 186 12.05 5.97 12.31
CA LEU A 186 13.28 6.32 13.00
C LEU A 186 14.26 5.16 12.83
N ASP A 187 15.35 5.37 12.10
CA ASP A 187 16.33 4.32 11.84
C ASP A 187 17.44 4.24 12.93
N THR A 188 18.33 3.25 12.77
CA THR A 188 19.49 3.01 13.64
C THR A 188 20.62 4.02 13.50
N GLU A 189 20.72 4.69 12.34
CA GLU A 189 21.82 5.59 11.98
C GLU A 189 21.51 7.05 12.31
N GLY A 190 20.26 7.35 12.65
CA GLY A 190 19.75 8.68 12.98
C GLY A 190 18.82 9.28 11.93
N GLY A 191 18.65 8.67 10.77
CA GLY A 191 17.71 9.11 9.76
C GLY A 191 16.25 9.04 10.23
N VAL A 192 15.52 10.07 9.82
CA VAL A 192 14.09 10.25 10.07
C VAL A 192 13.41 10.46 8.73
N ARG A 193 12.34 9.72 8.50
CA ARG A 193 11.45 9.97 7.36
C ARG A 193 10.02 9.92 7.82
N SER A 194 9.21 10.85 7.34
CA SER A 194 7.78 10.88 7.61
C SER A 194 6.97 10.96 6.32
N THR A 195 5.76 10.42 6.40
CA THR A 195 4.75 10.54 5.36
C THR A 195 3.38 10.57 6.03
N SER A 196 2.44 11.25 5.40
CA SER A 196 1.06 11.30 5.88
C SER A 196 0.15 10.54 4.91
N LEU A 197 -0.98 10.07 5.41
CA LEU A 197 -2.06 9.53 4.61
C LEU A 197 -3.30 10.38 4.92
N THR A 198 -3.61 11.28 3.99
CA THR A 198 -4.66 12.29 4.07
C THR A 198 -5.88 11.88 3.24
N GLU A 199 -6.90 12.72 3.18
CA GLU A 199 -8.07 12.46 2.34
C GLU A 199 -7.72 12.35 0.85
N THR A 200 -6.65 13.01 0.41
CA THR A 200 -6.14 12.95 -0.96
C THR A 200 -5.68 11.53 -1.31
N GLY A 201 -4.70 10.97 -0.59
CA GLY A 201 -4.21 9.61 -0.86
C GLY A 201 -5.26 8.54 -0.59
N LYS A 202 -6.14 8.72 0.41
CA LYS A 202 -7.30 7.84 0.62
C LYS A 202 -8.24 7.86 -0.59
N GLY A 203 -8.55 9.04 -1.13
CA GLY A 203 -9.37 9.21 -2.32
C GLY A 203 -8.77 8.53 -3.55
N TYR A 204 -7.48 8.78 -3.80
CA TYR A 204 -6.75 8.16 -4.90
C TYR A 204 -6.75 6.63 -4.80
N LEU A 205 -6.52 6.07 -3.60
CA LEU A 205 -6.57 4.62 -3.39
C LEU A 205 -7.96 4.02 -3.65
N ARG A 206 -9.06 4.75 -3.37
CA ARG A 206 -10.42 4.30 -3.71
C ARG A 206 -10.62 4.24 -5.23
N GLU A 207 -10.10 5.21 -5.96
CA GLU A 207 -10.15 5.23 -7.43
C GLU A 207 -9.27 4.16 -8.05
N LEU A 208 -8.06 3.96 -7.50
CA LEU A 208 -7.22 2.83 -7.83
C LEU A 208 -7.98 1.54 -7.58
N ARG A 209 -8.60 1.31 -6.42
CA ARG A 209 -9.36 0.08 -6.18
C ARG A 209 -10.55 -0.09 -7.11
N LYS A 210 -11.26 0.98 -7.49
CA LYS A 210 -12.36 0.87 -8.46
C LYS A 210 -11.85 0.46 -9.85
N SER A 211 -10.70 0.99 -10.26
CA SER A 211 -10.07 0.63 -11.53
C SER A 211 -9.27 -0.69 -11.49
N HIS A 212 -8.75 -1.07 -10.33
CA HIS A 212 -7.83 -2.20 -10.10
C HIS A 212 -8.53 -3.43 -9.52
N GLY A 213 -9.69 -3.27 -8.88
CA GLY A 213 -10.51 -4.35 -8.33
C GLY A 213 -11.07 -5.29 -9.41
N GLU A 214 -11.17 -4.82 -10.65
CA GLU A 214 -11.46 -5.63 -11.83
C GLU A 214 -10.19 -6.14 -12.52
N ALA A 215 -9.02 -5.53 -12.27
CA ALA A 215 -7.80 -5.78 -13.04
C ALA A 215 -6.85 -6.83 -12.44
N PHE A 216 -6.91 -7.10 -11.14
CA PHE A 216 -5.92 -7.93 -10.44
C PHE A 216 -6.49 -9.13 -9.66
N SER A 217 -7.79 -9.43 -9.77
CA SER A 217 -8.26 -10.78 -9.46
C SER A 217 -7.97 -11.64 -10.70
N PRO A 218 -7.15 -12.70 -10.62
CA PRO A 218 -6.94 -13.62 -11.73
C PRO A 218 -8.26 -14.34 -12.02
N ILE A 219 -9.09 -13.77 -12.89
CA ILE A 219 -10.33 -14.40 -13.34
C ILE A 219 -9.91 -15.51 -14.28
N ARG A 220 -10.00 -16.75 -13.78
CA ARG A 220 -9.82 -17.93 -14.60
C ARG A 220 -11.04 -18.10 -15.48
N ARG A 221 -10.85 -18.02 -16.80
CA ARG A 221 -11.91 -18.31 -17.78
C ARG A 221 -11.59 -19.58 -18.55
N SER A 222 -12.60 -20.43 -18.71
CA SER A 222 -12.53 -21.54 -19.65
C SER A 222 -12.86 -21.02 -21.05
N ILE A 223 -11.93 -21.18 -21.99
CA ILE A 223 -12.12 -20.84 -23.40
C ILE A 223 -12.12 -22.13 -24.21
N SER A 224 -13.09 -22.24 -25.11
CA SER A 224 -13.16 -23.30 -26.11
C SER A 224 -13.22 -22.72 -27.51
N GLY A 225 -12.43 -23.26 -28.44
CA GLY A 225 -12.39 -22.72 -29.79
C GLY A 225 -11.42 -23.44 -30.71
N LEU A 226 -11.31 -22.94 -31.93
CA LEU A 226 -10.39 -23.44 -32.94
C LEU A 226 -9.08 -22.67 -32.90
N VAL A 227 -7.95 -23.37 -32.96
CA VAL A 227 -6.63 -22.74 -33.11
C VAL A 227 -6.47 -22.23 -34.54
N THR A 228 -6.48 -20.91 -34.71
CA THR A 228 -6.34 -20.27 -36.04
C THR A 228 -4.92 -19.87 -36.36
N GLU A 229 -4.12 -19.51 -35.35
CA GLU A 229 -2.72 -19.15 -35.52
C GLU A 229 -1.87 -19.66 -34.35
N LEU A 230 -0.64 -20.09 -34.64
CA LEU A 230 0.37 -20.43 -33.64
C LEU A 230 1.63 -19.62 -33.93
N LYS A 231 2.05 -18.80 -32.98
CA LYS A 231 3.25 -17.97 -33.07
C LYS A 231 4.35 -18.60 -32.24
N LEU A 232 5.51 -18.79 -32.87
CA LEU A 232 6.72 -19.33 -32.22
C LEU A 232 7.20 -18.47 -31.04
N ALA A 233 6.81 -17.19 -31.00
CA ALA A 233 7.07 -16.27 -29.89
C ALA A 233 6.24 -16.56 -28.62
N GLY A 234 5.55 -17.70 -28.53
CA GLY A 234 4.76 -18.09 -27.36
C GLY A 234 3.36 -17.50 -27.34
N ALA A 235 2.66 -17.42 -28.48
CA ALA A 235 1.26 -16.99 -28.51
C ALA A 235 0.42 -17.83 -29.46
N ALA A 236 -0.80 -18.17 -29.06
CA ALA A 236 -1.79 -18.83 -29.91
C ALA A 236 -3.02 -17.92 -30.09
N VAL A 237 -3.57 -17.90 -31.31
CA VAL A 237 -4.84 -17.21 -31.58
C VAL A 237 -5.93 -18.27 -31.67
N ILE A 238 -6.93 -18.13 -30.81
CA ILE A 238 -8.03 -19.07 -30.67
C ILE A 238 -9.31 -18.35 -31.07
N LYS A 239 -10.10 -18.98 -31.94
CA LYS A 239 -11.40 -18.46 -32.37
C LYS A 239 -12.52 -19.27 -31.73
N PRO A 240 -13.19 -18.73 -30.70
CA PRO A 240 -14.42 -19.31 -30.18
C PRO A 240 -15.57 -19.19 -31.19
N ALA A 241 -16.58 -20.05 -31.06
CA ALA A 241 -17.71 -20.06 -31.99
C ALA A 241 -18.55 -18.77 -31.95
N ALA A 242 -18.67 -18.14 -30.77
CA ALA A 242 -19.54 -17.00 -30.51
C ALA A 242 -18.78 -15.70 -30.15
N SER A 243 -17.46 -15.67 -30.29
CA SER A 243 -16.62 -14.54 -29.83
C SER A 243 -15.52 -14.20 -30.83
N PRO A 244 -15.01 -12.95 -30.81
CA PRO A 244 -13.86 -12.59 -31.64
C PRO A 244 -12.64 -13.46 -31.30
N ALA A 245 -11.67 -13.51 -32.20
CA ALA A 245 -10.43 -14.25 -32.00
C ALA A 245 -9.66 -13.68 -30.80
N ILE A 246 -9.24 -14.56 -29.89
CA ILE A 246 -8.55 -14.23 -28.64
C ILE A 246 -7.10 -14.64 -28.79
N THR A 247 -6.17 -13.76 -28.44
CA THR A 247 -4.74 -14.08 -28.38
C THR A 247 -4.39 -14.52 -26.96
N VAL A 248 -3.92 -15.76 -26.83
CA VAL A 248 -3.46 -16.34 -25.57
C VAL A 248 -1.93 -16.38 -25.60
N LYS A 249 -1.29 -15.79 -24.60
CA LYS A 249 0.16 -15.81 -24.40
C LYS A 249 0.55 -17.00 -23.52
N PHE A 250 1.68 -17.59 -23.84
CA PHE A 250 2.29 -18.72 -23.14
C PHE A 250 3.62 -18.27 -22.54
N GLU A 251 4.02 -18.88 -21.44
CA GLU A 251 5.40 -18.69 -20.96
C GLU A 251 6.39 -19.31 -21.95
N PRO A 252 7.64 -18.83 -22.00
CA PRO A 252 8.65 -19.31 -22.95
C PRO A 252 8.82 -20.83 -22.89
N GLY A 253 8.57 -21.50 -24.02
CA GLY A 253 8.71 -22.96 -24.17
C GLY A 253 7.43 -23.78 -23.89
N GLU A 254 6.40 -23.21 -23.26
CA GLU A 254 5.18 -23.95 -22.94
C GLU A 254 4.35 -24.31 -24.19
N ILE A 255 4.31 -23.43 -25.18
CA ILE A 255 3.55 -23.66 -26.42
C ILE A 255 4.00 -24.93 -27.16
N SER A 256 5.27 -25.31 -27.03
CA SER A 256 5.82 -26.52 -27.64
C SER A 256 5.44 -27.79 -26.87
N LEU A 257 5.07 -27.68 -25.60
CA LEU A 257 4.69 -28.81 -24.74
C LEU A 257 3.22 -29.23 -24.96
N VAL A 258 2.36 -28.31 -25.40
CA VAL A 258 0.91 -28.58 -25.54
C VAL A 258 0.56 -29.36 -26.82
N GLY A 259 1.46 -29.41 -27.81
CA GLY A 259 1.32 -30.24 -29.01
C GLY A 259 0.19 -29.86 -29.98
N TRP A 260 -0.37 -28.65 -29.87
CA TRP A 260 -1.49 -28.19 -30.69
C TRP A 260 -1.12 -27.98 -32.16
N ARG A 261 -2.08 -28.23 -33.05
CA ARG A 261 -1.98 -27.96 -34.50
C ARG A 261 -2.98 -26.90 -34.92
N LEU A 262 -2.68 -26.23 -36.03
CA LEU A 262 -3.64 -25.32 -36.67
C LEU A 262 -4.91 -26.09 -37.04
N GLY A 263 -6.07 -25.57 -36.67
CA GLY A 263 -7.38 -26.17 -36.91
C GLY A 263 -7.86 -27.11 -35.80
N ASP A 264 -7.06 -27.38 -34.77
CA ASP A 264 -7.50 -28.20 -33.64
C ASP A 264 -8.55 -27.45 -32.79
N HIS A 265 -9.51 -28.22 -32.27
CA HIS A 265 -10.44 -27.73 -31.27
C HIS A 265 -9.83 -27.91 -29.89
N VAL A 266 -9.64 -26.82 -29.16
CA VAL A 266 -8.99 -26.80 -27.85
C VAL A 266 -9.92 -26.27 -26.78
N HIS A 267 -9.77 -26.81 -25.57
CA HIS A 267 -10.36 -26.32 -24.34
C HIS A 267 -9.23 -26.01 -23.38
N LEU A 268 -9.17 -24.78 -22.89
CA LEU A 268 -8.12 -24.35 -21.97
C LEU A 268 -8.68 -23.39 -20.94
N VAL A 269 -7.99 -23.32 -19.80
CA VAL A 269 -8.20 -22.29 -18.80
C VAL A 269 -7.16 -21.21 -19.02
N VAL A 270 -7.62 -19.98 -19.18
CA VAL A 270 -6.77 -18.79 -19.26
C VAL A 270 -6.96 -17.93 -18.03
N GLU A 271 -5.91 -17.25 -17.65
CA GLU A 271 -5.94 -16.14 -16.71
C GLU A 271 -6.14 -14.85 -17.50
N GLU A 272 -7.25 -14.14 -17.24
CA GLU A 272 -7.52 -12.82 -17.80
C GLU A 272 -6.75 -11.78 -16.97
N ARG A 273 -5.80 -11.08 -17.60
CA ARG A 273 -5.00 -10.00 -17.01
C ARG A 273 -5.36 -8.70 -17.68
N HIS A 274 -5.96 -7.76 -16.96
CA HIS A 274 -6.21 -6.43 -17.50
C HIS A 274 -5.05 -5.50 -17.15
N ARG A 275 -4.41 -4.93 -18.18
CA ARG A 275 -3.40 -3.90 -18.01
C ARG A 275 -4.00 -2.53 -18.31
N ILE A 276 -3.96 -1.63 -17.34
CA ILE A 276 -4.34 -0.23 -17.53
C ILE A 276 -3.10 0.56 -17.97
N THR A 277 -3.27 1.42 -18.98
CA THR A 277 -2.20 2.32 -19.46
C THR A 277 -2.16 3.62 -18.65
N ARG A 278 -1.03 4.35 -18.71
CA ARG A 278 -0.61 5.59 -17.99
C ARG A 278 -1.64 6.72 -17.76
N ARG A 279 -2.90 6.61 -18.20
CA ARG A 279 -3.98 7.60 -18.03
C ARG A 279 -5.34 7.00 -17.67
N GLY A 280 -5.43 5.74 -17.26
CA GLY A 280 -6.72 5.12 -16.89
C GLY A 280 -7.71 4.92 -18.05
N ALA A 281 -7.37 5.31 -19.29
CA ALA A 281 -8.34 5.49 -20.36
C ALA A 281 -8.60 4.23 -21.20
N ARG A 282 -7.73 3.21 -21.15
CA ARG A 282 -7.92 1.94 -21.88
C ARG A 282 -7.41 0.76 -21.07
N SER A 283 -8.31 -0.19 -20.82
CA SER A 283 -8.00 -1.53 -20.35
C SER A 283 -7.57 -2.37 -21.55
N VAL A 284 -6.38 -2.96 -21.50
CA VAL A 284 -5.92 -3.98 -22.44
C VAL A 284 -6.05 -5.31 -21.75
N THR A 285 -6.92 -6.18 -22.27
CA THR A 285 -7.08 -7.55 -21.78
C THR A 285 -6.03 -8.44 -22.43
N ASP A 286 -5.14 -8.99 -21.61
CA ASP A 286 -4.21 -10.05 -21.98
C ASP A 286 -4.72 -11.38 -21.42
N PHE A 287 -4.65 -12.46 -22.20
CA PHE A 287 -4.97 -13.81 -21.74
C PHE A 287 -3.68 -14.61 -21.63
N VAL A 288 -3.41 -15.18 -20.46
CA VAL A 288 -2.23 -16.02 -20.22
C VAL A 288 -2.66 -17.47 -20.00
N TYR A 289 -1.98 -18.41 -20.63
CA TYR A 289 -2.24 -19.83 -20.46
C TYR A 289 -1.83 -20.30 -19.07
N VAL A 290 -2.65 -21.16 -18.43
CA VAL A 290 -2.29 -21.83 -17.17
C VAL A 290 -2.13 -23.32 -17.43
N PRO A 291 -0.91 -23.89 -17.34
CA PRO A 291 -0.69 -25.31 -17.51
C PRO A 291 -1.26 -26.09 -16.32
N GLY A 292 -2.00 -27.18 -16.57
CA GLY A 292 -2.39 -28.14 -15.53
C GLY A 292 -3.86 -28.61 -15.49
N ILE A 293 -4.73 -28.16 -16.41
CA ILE A 293 -6.11 -28.68 -16.50
C ILE A 293 -6.42 -29.10 -17.94
N THR A 294 -5.64 -30.04 -18.44
CA THR A 294 -5.94 -30.75 -19.70
C THR A 294 -6.40 -32.16 -19.35
N GLN A 295 -7.71 -32.38 -19.47
CA GLN A 295 -8.42 -33.66 -19.51
C GLN A 295 -8.29 -34.56 -18.26
N GLY A 296 -9.26 -34.50 -17.35
CA GLY A 296 -9.40 -35.56 -16.35
C GLY A 296 -10.44 -35.38 -15.24
N GLU A 297 -10.63 -34.18 -14.70
CA GLU A 297 -11.53 -34.00 -13.54
C GLU A 297 -12.73 -33.14 -13.92
N SER A 298 -13.80 -33.85 -14.30
CA SER A 298 -15.17 -33.34 -14.31
C SER A 298 -15.56 -32.95 -12.88
N GLY A 299 -15.39 -31.68 -12.55
CA GLY A 299 -15.80 -31.13 -11.25
C GLY A 299 -16.17 -29.65 -11.26
N PHE A 300 -16.15 -28.99 -12.42
CA PHE A 300 -16.56 -27.58 -12.53
C PHE A 300 -17.87 -27.47 -13.31
N THR A 301 -18.98 -27.34 -12.58
CA THR A 301 -20.22 -26.82 -13.15
C THR A 301 -20.05 -25.31 -13.36
N PRO A 302 -20.15 -24.79 -14.59
CA PRO A 302 -20.29 -23.35 -14.77
C PRO A 302 -21.59 -22.93 -14.09
N SER A 303 -21.51 -22.06 -13.08
CA SER A 303 -22.67 -21.29 -12.62
C SER A 303 -23.03 -20.32 -13.75
N ASP A 304 -23.79 -20.84 -14.70
CA ASP A 304 -24.47 -20.07 -15.74
C ASP A 304 -25.80 -19.62 -15.15
N GLU A 305 -25.73 -18.72 -14.18
CA GLU A 305 -26.89 -17.95 -13.70
C GLU A 305 -26.35 -16.64 -13.12
N PRO A 306 -26.64 -15.47 -13.73
CA PRO A 306 -26.50 -14.23 -12.99
C PRO A 306 -27.40 -14.33 -11.75
N PRO A 307 -26.97 -13.87 -10.56
CA PRO A 307 -27.90 -13.78 -9.45
C PRO A 307 -29.08 -12.93 -9.91
N ASP A 308 -30.30 -13.48 -9.83
CA ASP A 308 -31.54 -12.73 -9.94
C ASP A 308 -31.49 -11.60 -8.90
N VAL A 309 -31.01 -10.44 -9.33
CA VAL A 309 -31.23 -9.20 -8.62
C VAL A 309 -32.68 -8.85 -8.89
N GLU A 310 -33.58 -9.34 -8.03
CA GLU A 310 -34.90 -8.73 -7.87
C GLU A 310 -34.69 -7.26 -7.50
N ILE A 311 -34.68 -6.40 -8.52
CA ILE A 311 -34.87 -4.98 -8.34
C ILE A 311 -36.32 -4.83 -7.89
N SER A 312 -36.56 -4.84 -6.58
CA SER A 312 -37.82 -4.42 -6.00
C SER A 312 -37.99 -2.93 -6.34
N LEU A 313 -38.68 -2.67 -7.45
CA LEU A 313 -39.24 -1.36 -7.75
C LEU A 313 -40.18 -1.01 -6.60
N ARG A 314 -39.73 -0.06 -5.78
CA ARG A 314 -40.50 0.54 -4.70
C ARG A 314 -41.78 1.13 -5.32
N GLU A 315 -42.90 0.45 -5.09
CA GLU A 315 -44.21 0.95 -5.49
C GLU A 315 -44.49 2.30 -4.81
N PRO A 316 -45.13 3.24 -5.53
CA PRO A 316 -45.52 4.52 -4.96
C PRO A 316 -46.58 4.33 -3.89
N ASP A 317 -46.32 4.92 -2.72
CA ASP A 317 -47.16 4.92 -1.54
C ASP A 317 -48.47 5.69 -1.80
N GLU A 318 -49.50 4.99 -2.27
CA GLU A 318 -50.89 5.47 -2.29
C GLU A 318 -51.60 5.08 -0.99
N GLY A 319 -51.61 6.02 -0.05
CA GLY A 319 -52.84 6.44 0.62
C GLY A 319 -53.16 5.85 2.01
N ASP A 320 -53.20 6.73 3.01
CA ASP A 320 -54.31 6.88 3.97
C ASP A 320 -54.06 8.21 4.74
N GLY A 321 -54.95 9.21 4.82
CA GLY A 321 -56.37 9.13 5.08
C GLY A 321 -56.69 9.43 6.55
N GLY A 322 -56.27 10.59 7.06
CA GLY A 322 -56.51 10.99 8.46
C GLY A 322 -57.09 12.39 8.60
N ARG A 323 -58.42 12.49 8.51
CA ARG A 323 -59.21 13.69 8.88
C ARG A 323 -58.97 14.05 10.35
N GLU A 324 -58.83 15.34 10.66
CA GLU A 324 -59.55 15.91 11.80
C GLU A 324 -59.83 17.41 11.65
N ARG A 325 -61.12 17.73 11.78
CA ARG A 325 -61.67 19.09 11.90
C ARG A 325 -61.69 19.49 13.37
N ARG A 326 -61.32 20.73 13.69
CA ARG A 326 -61.94 21.60 14.74
C ARG A 326 -61.28 22.98 14.65
N ALA A 327 -61.99 24.01 14.19
CA ALA A 327 -62.87 24.87 14.97
C ALA A 327 -62.11 25.84 15.90
N GLY A 328 -62.07 27.12 15.49
CA GLY A 328 -62.58 28.23 16.31
C GLY A 328 -61.64 28.95 17.28
N ASN A 329 -61.66 30.27 17.13
CA ASN A 329 -61.43 31.34 18.11
C ASN A 329 -60.00 31.73 18.51
N GLY A 330 -59.73 33.03 18.34
CA GLY A 330 -58.61 33.77 18.91
C GLY A 330 -58.19 34.92 18.03
#